data_AF-A0A519TZ46-F1
#
_entry.id   AF-A0A519TZ46-F1
#
_cell.length_a   1.000
_cell.length_b   1.000
_cell.length_c   1.000
_cell.angle_alpha   90.00
_cell.angle_beta   90.00
_cell.angle_gamma   90.00
#
_symmetry.space_group_name_H-M   'P 1'
#
loop_
_entity.id
_entity.type
_entity.pdbx_description
1 polymer ?
#
loop_
_entity_poly.entity_id
_entity_poly.type
_entity_poly.pdbx_seq_one_letter_code
_entity_poly.pdbx_strand_id
1 'polypeptide(L)'
;MKRILVFIFMINMIIGCSKEKIDGQSGPEIRLSNSSQHNFKNVVVNTGTGEVAFGDLDIGKKTAYKKFSKAYSYAFVKLEIDGQAYTIQPIDFVGETPLKDGHYAYQISVNGTQGEYSTLSLKLIEE
;
A
#
# COMPACT_ATOMS: atom_id res chain seq x y z
N MET A 1 1.91 -39.61 43.18
CA MET A 1 3.04 -38.76 42.74
C MET A 1 3.31 -39.02 41.27
N LYS A 2 3.69 -37.96 40.53
CA LYS A 2 4.01 -37.91 39.08
C LYS A 2 2.81 -37.79 38.11
N ARG A 3 1.96 -36.80 38.35
CA ARG A 3 1.09 -36.15 37.34
C ARG A 3 1.57 -34.72 37.07
N ILE A 4 2.85 -34.56 36.73
CA ILE A 4 3.46 -33.31 36.26
C ILE A 4 4.66 -33.77 35.43
N LEU A 5 4.78 -33.26 34.19
CA LEU A 5 5.67 -33.65 33.06
C LEU A 5 4.80 -34.29 31.98
N VAL A 6 4.40 -33.63 30.88
CA VAL A 6 5.06 -32.59 30.11
C VAL A 6 3.98 -31.76 29.42
N PHE A 7 3.59 -30.65 30.04
CA PHE A 7 2.68 -29.63 29.47
C PHE A 7 3.51 -28.43 28.97
N ILE A 8 4.61 -28.72 28.27
CA ILE A 8 5.60 -27.71 27.83
C ILE A 8 5.86 -27.93 26.33
N PHE A 9 4.79 -27.84 25.53
CA PHE A 9 4.90 -27.71 24.08
C PHE A 9 3.76 -26.85 23.53
N MET A 10 3.48 -25.77 24.25
CA MET A 10 2.61 -24.68 23.84
C MET A 10 3.32 -23.44 24.33
N ILE A 11 3.41 -22.40 23.50
CA ILE A 11 4.22 -21.18 23.69
C ILE A 11 5.64 -21.32 23.13
N ASN A 12 5.78 -21.22 21.80
CA ASN A 12 6.99 -20.66 21.14
C ASN A 12 6.70 -20.39 19.66
N MET A 13 5.63 -19.63 19.37
CA MET A 13 5.48 -19.04 18.04
C MET A 13 4.73 -17.71 18.12
N ILE A 14 5.23 -16.81 18.97
CA ILE A 14 5.09 -15.38 18.76
C ILE A 14 6.42 -14.90 18.21
N ILE A 15 6.69 -15.26 16.95
CA ILE A 15 7.65 -14.50 16.15
C ILE A 15 6.92 -13.19 15.84
N GLY A 16 7.06 -12.23 16.76
CA GLY A 16 6.75 -10.85 16.48
C GLY A 16 7.63 -10.42 15.31
N CYS A 17 7.01 -10.20 14.15
CA CYS A 17 7.62 -9.46 13.07
C CYS A 17 7.74 -7.99 13.49
N SER A 18 8.67 -7.70 14.39
CA SER A 18 9.19 -6.34 14.54
C SER A 18 10.05 -6.12 13.31
N LYS A 19 9.51 -5.42 12.30
CA LYS A 19 10.37 -4.85 11.25
C LYS A 19 11.37 -3.97 11.98
N GLU A 20 12.63 -4.39 12.03
CA GLU A 20 13.72 -3.56 12.49
C GLU A 20 13.62 -2.24 11.72
N LYS A 21 13.49 -1.13 12.44
CA LYS A 21 13.70 0.19 11.86
C LYS A 21 15.17 0.21 11.47
N ILE A 22 15.44 0.10 10.18
CA ILE A 22 16.77 0.39 9.65
C ILE A 22 16.98 1.89 9.88
N ASP A 23 17.63 2.23 10.99
CA ASP A 23 18.08 3.58 11.26
C ASP A 23 18.90 4.06 10.06
N GLY A 24 18.45 5.13 9.42
CA GLY A 24 19.16 5.78 8.30
C GLY A 24 18.38 5.96 7.00
N GLN A 25 17.16 5.42 6.85
CA GLN A 25 16.32 5.70 5.68
C GLN A 25 15.29 6.80 6.02
N SER A 26 15.66 8.07 5.78
CA SER A 26 14.72 9.21 5.76
C SER A 26 13.83 9.13 4.51
N GLY A 27 12.63 9.70 4.58
CA GLY A 27 11.67 9.75 3.47
C GLY A 27 10.21 9.51 3.89
N PRO A 28 9.25 9.68 2.97
CA PRO A 28 7.84 9.43 3.25
C PRO A 28 7.55 7.92 3.42
N GLU A 29 6.62 7.60 4.32
CA GLU A 29 6.04 6.28 4.46
C GLU A 29 4.64 6.27 3.86
N ILE A 30 4.46 5.46 2.82
CA ILE A 30 3.22 5.39 2.07
C ILE A 30 2.51 4.06 2.34
N ARG A 31 1.22 4.13 2.64
CA ARG A 31 0.31 2.98 2.55
C ARG A 31 -0.77 3.24 1.50
N LEU A 32 -1.45 2.20 1.07
CA LEU A 32 -2.61 2.31 0.19
C LEU A 32 -3.89 2.15 0.99
N SER A 33 -4.96 2.81 0.57
CA SER A 33 -6.31 2.55 1.05
C SER A 33 -7.26 2.38 -0.14
N ASN A 34 -8.06 1.31 -0.10
CA ASN A 34 -9.07 1.05 -1.11
C ASN A 34 -10.41 1.64 -0.63
N SER A 35 -10.82 2.76 -1.21
CA SER A 35 -12.11 3.41 -0.96
C SER A 35 -13.16 3.13 -2.03
N SER A 36 -12.90 2.15 -2.90
CA SER A 36 -13.85 1.70 -3.92
C SER A 36 -14.81 0.62 -3.39
N GLN A 37 -15.66 0.09 -4.28
CA GLN A 37 -16.51 -1.09 -4.05
C GLN A 37 -15.94 -2.38 -4.68
N HIS A 38 -14.68 -2.37 -5.10
CA HIS A 38 -14.03 -3.48 -5.79
C HIS A 38 -12.79 -3.97 -5.03
N ASN A 39 -12.53 -5.27 -5.05
CA ASN A 39 -11.24 -5.80 -4.58
C ASN A 39 -10.17 -5.47 -5.63
N PHE A 40 -9.00 -5.05 -5.17
CA PHE A 40 -7.86 -4.84 -6.05
C PHE A 40 -6.92 -6.04 -5.96
N LYS A 41 -6.43 -6.46 -7.12
CA LYS A 41 -5.40 -7.50 -7.26
C LYS A 41 -4.14 -6.91 -7.83
N ASN A 42 -3.00 -7.51 -7.49
CA ASN A 42 -1.69 -7.20 -8.08
C ASN A 42 -1.35 -5.70 -8.08
N VAL A 43 -1.63 -4.99 -6.98
CA VAL A 43 -1.42 -3.54 -6.91
C VAL A 43 0.07 -3.21 -6.93
N VAL A 44 0.47 -2.35 -7.86
CA VAL A 44 1.84 -1.83 -8.02
C VAL A 44 1.79 -0.30 -8.04
N VAL A 45 2.73 0.34 -7.34
CA VAL A 45 2.85 1.80 -7.26
C VAL A 45 4.26 2.24 -7.62
N ASN A 46 4.40 3.33 -8.36
CA ASN A 46 5.67 3.99 -8.59
C ASN A 46 5.57 5.49 -8.26
N THR A 47 6.35 5.90 -7.26
CA THR A 47 6.38 7.26 -6.72
C THR A 47 7.44 8.15 -7.40
N GLY A 48 7.94 7.74 -8.57
CA GLY A 48 9.08 8.35 -9.26
C GLY A 48 10.43 7.73 -8.91
N THR A 49 10.45 6.65 -8.12
CA THR A 49 11.68 5.96 -7.67
C THR A 49 11.77 4.49 -8.10
N GLY A 50 10.75 3.99 -8.81
CA GLY A 50 10.64 2.59 -9.24
C GLY A 50 9.32 1.95 -8.82
N GLU A 51 9.01 0.78 -9.39
CA GLU A 51 7.81 0.03 -9.06
C GLU A 51 7.94 -0.70 -7.72
N VAL A 52 6.91 -0.58 -6.88
CA VAL A 52 6.78 -1.27 -5.59
C VAL A 52 5.44 -2.00 -5.57
N ALA A 53 5.50 -3.33 -5.46
CA ALA A 53 4.30 -4.16 -5.33
C ALA A 53 3.70 -4.05 -3.93
N PHE A 54 2.40 -3.79 -3.82
CA PHE A 54 1.63 -3.83 -2.57
C PHE A 54 0.79 -5.10 -2.43
N GLY A 55 0.61 -5.85 -3.52
CA GLY A 55 -0.17 -7.09 -3.52
C GLY A 55 -1.67 -6.80 -3.59
N ASP A 56 -2.45 -7.74 -3.07
CA ASP A 56 -3.91 -7.63 -3.07
C ASP A 56 -4.39 -6.65 -2.00
N LEU A 57 -5.49 -5.94 -2.30
CA LEU A 57 -6.10 -4.99 -1.39
C LEU A 57 -7.63 -5.08 -1.46
N ASP A 58 -8.20 -5.72 -0.44
CA ASP A 58 -9.65 -5.89 -0.32
C ASP A 58 -10.37 -4.55 -0.12
N ILE A 59 -11.67 -4.56 -0.43
CA ILE A 59 -12.58 -3.41 -0.29
C ILE A 59 -12.51 -2.82 1.12
N GLY A 60 -12.34 -1.50 1.21
CA GLY A 60 -12.31 -0.76 2.47
C GLY A 60 -11.05 -1.00 3.32
N LYS A 61 -10.07 -1.79 2.85
CA LYS A 61 -8.86 -2.09 3.60
C LYS A 61 -7.72 -1.13 3.29
N LYS A 62 -6.74 -1.13 4.19
CA LYS A 62 -5.47 -0.41 4.06
C LYS A 62 -4.30 -1.39 4.11
N THR A 63 -3.24 -1.11 3.38
CA THR A 63 -2.00 -1.89 3.45
C THR A 63 -1.17 -1.50 4.68
N ALA A 64 -0.13 -2.27 4.98
CA ALA A 64 0.97 -1.78 5.79
C ALA A 64 1.71 -0.64 5.07
N TYR A 65 2.38 0.21 5.85
CA TYR A 65 3.29 1.23 5.35
C TYR A 65 4.52 0.62 4.66
N LYS A 66 4.98 1.30 3.61
CA LYS A 66 6.27 1.07 2.97
C LYS A 66 7.04 2.39 2.91
N LYS A 67 8.33 2.33 3.20
CA LYS A 67 9.23 3.49 3.13
C LYS A 67 9.65 3.74 1.69
N PHE A 68 9.64 5.00 1.28
CA PHE A 68 10.16 5.45 -0.01
C PHE A 68 11.24 6.50 0.23
N SER A 69 12.26 6.54 -0.63
CA SER A 69 13.25 7.62 -0.63
C SER A 69 12.67 8.95 -1.11
N LYS A 70 11.63 8.88 -1.95
CA LYS A 70 10.89 10.03 -2.46
C LYS A 70 9.47 9.62 -2.84
N ALA A 71 8.50 10.48 -2.58
CA ALA A 71 7.14 10.36 -3.10
C ALA A 71 6.51 11.73 -3.33
N TYR A 72 5.39 11.76 -4.05
CA TYR A 72 4.69 12.98 -4.47
C TYR A 72 3.19 12.90 -4.14
N SER A 73 2.45 13.98 -4.40
CA SER A 73 0.99 14.04 -4.18
C SER A 73 0.21 13.07 -5.06
N TYR A 74 0.83 12.59 -6.15
CA TYR A 74 0.33 11.54 -7.03
C TYR A 74 1.43 10.51 -7.33
N ALA A 75 1.03 9.39 -7.92
CA ALA A 75 1.92 8.30 -8.29
C ALA A 75 1.36 7.55 -9.50
N PHE A 76 2.22 6.81 -10.19
CA PHE A 76 1.76 5.75 -11.06
C PHE A 76 1.15 4.63 -10.21
N VAL A 77 0.01 4.12 -10.64
CA VAL A 77 -0.68 2.98 -10.01
C VAL A 77 -1.11 2.01 -11.10
N LYS A 78 -0.87 0.73 -10.92
CA LYS A 78 -1.40 -0.37 -11.74
C LYS A 78 -2.04 -1.39 -10.83
N LEU A 79 -3.25 -1.83 -11.16
CA LEU A 79 -3.98 -2.85 -10.40
C LEU A 79 -4.96 -3.59 -11.32
N GLU A 80 -5.51 -4.68 -10.82
CA GLU A 80 -6.53 -5.46 -11.48
C GLU A 80 -7.85 -5.45 -10.69
N ILE A 81 -8.97 -5.32 -11.40
CA ILE A 81 -10.34 -5.51 -10.89
C ILE A 81 -11.01 -6.52 -11.81
N ASP A 82 -11.54 -7.61 -11.26
CA ASP A 82 -12.22 -8.68 -12.00
C ASP A 82 -11.43 -9.20 -13.22
N GLY A 83 -10.09 -9.25 -13.08
CA GLY A 83 -9.17 -9.71 -14.13
C GLY A 83 -8.81 -8.67 -15.20
N GLN A 84 -9.39 -7.46 -15.13
CA GLN A 84 -9.07 -6.36 -16.03
C GLN A 84 -8.07 -5.40 -15.38
N ALA A 85 -7.02 -5.02 -16.13
CA ALA A 85 -6.00 -4.09 -15.67
C ALA A 85 -6.46 -2.62 -15.77
N TYR A 86 -6.14 -1.84 -14.75
CA TYR A 86 -6.41 -0.41 -14.65
C TYR A 86 -5.15 0.33 -14.22
N THR A 87 -4.96 1.54 -14.74
CA THR A 87 -3.77 2.35 -14.47
C THR A 87 -4.07 3.82 -14.22
N ILE A 88 -3.32 4.42 -13.31
CA ILE A 88 -3.11 5.86 -13.21
C ILE A 88 -1.70 6.14 -13.73
N GLN A 89 -1.57 6.94 -14.77
CA GLN A 89 -0.28 7.26 -15.40
C GLN A 89 -0.06 8.77 -15.43
N PRO A 90 0.77 9.31 -14.51
CA PRO A 90 1.27 10.68 -14.62
C PRO A 90 2.14 10.85 -15.87
N ILE A 91 2.18 12.06 -16.43
CA ILE A 91 3.06 12.41 -17.56
C ILE A 91 4.51 12.44 -17.08
N ASP A 92 4.79 13.21 -16.04
CA ASP A 92 6.08 13.28 -15.35
C ASP A 92 5.90 13.82 -13.91
N PHE A 93 7.01 13.98 -13.17
CA PHE A 93 7.06 14.60 -11.83
C PHE A 93 7.87 15.92 -11.85
N VAL A 94 8.07 16.52 -13.02
CA VAL A 94 8.94 17.70 -13.18
C VAL A 94 8.24 18.91 -12.57
N GLY A 95 8.95 19.62 -11.69
CA GLY A 95 8.40 20.79 -10.97
C GLY A 95 7.59 20.43 -9.72
N GLU A 96 7.36 19.15 -9.45
CA GLU A 96 6.69 18.71 -8.22
C GLU A 96 7.61 18.83 -7.00
N THR A 97 6.99 19.14 -5.86
CA THR A 97 7.67 19.12 -4.56
C THR A 97 7.51 17.75 -3.91
N PRO A 98 8.61 17.06 -3.57
CA PRO A 98 8.52 15.80 -2.84
C PRO A 98 7.82 15.95 -1.50
N LEU A 99 7.10 14.90 -1.10
CA LEU A 99 6.55 14.78 0.25
C LEU A 99 7.68 14.79 1.28
N LYS A 100 7.41 15.41 2.42
CA LYS A 100 8.31 15.40 3.57
C LYS A 100 8.28 14.02 4.23
N ASP A 101 9.18 13.81 5.19
CA ASP A 101 9.12 12.68 6.09
C ASP A 101 7.81 12.71 6.88
N GLY A 102 7.08 11.60 6.84
CA GLY A 102 5.75 11.51 7.43
C GLY A 102 5.01 10.27 6.96
N HIS A 103 3.82 10.06 7.52
CA HIS A 103 2.91 8.98 7.15
C HIS A 103 1.84 9.52 6.21
N TYR A 104 1.68 8.85 5.06
CA TYR A 104 0.66 9.20 4.08
C TYR A 104 -0.06 7.98 3.55
N ALA A 105 -1.34 8.17 3.19
CA ALA A 105 -2.13 7.20 2.47
C ALA A 105 -2.42 7.69 1.05
N TYR A 106 -2.11 6.86 0.06
CA TYR A 106 -2.73 6.95 -1.26
C TYR A 106 -4.09 6.26 -1.21
N GLN A 107 -5.15 7.07 -1.19
CA GLN A 107 -6.52 6.60 -1.28
C GLN A 107 -6.89 6.41 -2.75
N ILE A 108 -7.21 5.17 -3.11
CA ILE A 108 -7.56 4.76 -4.46
C ILE A 108 -9.06 4.50 -4.52
N SER A 109 -9.74 5.19 -5.44
CA SER A 109 -11.16 5.02 -5.74
C SER A 109 -11.36 4.67 -7.21
N VAL A 110 -12.51 4.09 -7.53
CA VAL A 110 -12.97 3.84 -8.90
C VAL A 110 -14.10 4.83 -9.21
N ASN A 111 -13.93 5.64 -10.25
CA ASN A 111 -14.93 6.60 -10.71
C ASN A 111 -15.65 6.02 -11.94
N GLY A 112 -16.98 6.02 -11.94
CA GLY A 112 -17.83 5.57 -13.05
C GLY A 112 -18.81 4.46 -12.66
N THR A 113 -19.92 4.35 -13.38
CA THR A 113 -20.90 3.26 -13.29
C THR A 113 -20.60 2.18 -14.32
N GLN A 114 -20.86 0.91 -13.99
CA GLN A 114 -20.74 -0.24 -14.90
C GLN A 114 -21.29 0.11 -16.30
N GLY A 115 -20.42 0.12 -17.31
CA GLY A 115 -20.81 0.30 -18.71
C GLY A 115 -19.91 1.22 -19.53
N GLU A 116 -19.40 2.32 -18.96
CA GLU A 116 -18.55 3.26 -19.72
C GLU A 116 -17.45 3.85 -18.82
N TYR A 117 -16.21 3.44 -19.11
CA TYR A 117 -14.94 3.96 -18.57
C TYR A 117 -14.87 4.12 -17.04
N SER A 118 -14.67 3.00 -16.32
CA SER A 118 -14.18 3.09 -14.94
C SER A 118 -12.76 3.64 -14.92
N THR A 119 -12.58 4.86 -14.41
CA THR A 119 -11.26 5.48 -14.23
C THR A 119 -10.85 5.38 -12.77
N LEU A 120 -9.58 5.05 -12.51
CA LEU A 120 -9.03 5.12 -11.16
C LEU A 120 -8.79 6.59 -10.79
N SER A 121 -9.01 6.92 -9.51
CA SER A 121 -8.56 8.18 -8.92
C SER A 121 -7.67 7.94 -7.72
N LEU A 122 -6.75 8.86 -7.50
CA LEU A 122 -5.78 8.85 -6.42
C LEU A 122 -5.92 10.15 -5.61
N LYS A 123 -6.07 10.01 -4.30
CA LYS A 123 -6.03 11.14 -3.36
C LYS A 123 -4.97 10.88 -2.31
N LEU A 124 -4.08 11.85 -2.09
CA LEU A 124 -3.16 11.82 -0.95
C LEU A 124 -3.89 12.24 0.33
N ILE A 125 -3.67 11.49 1.40
CA ILE A 125 -4.09 11.83 2.76
C ILE A 125 -2.85 11.78 3.66
N GLU A 126 -2.56 12.87 4.37
CA GLU A 126 -1.57 12.89 5.46
C GLU A 126 -2.21 12.32 6.73
N GLU A 127 -1.49 11.46 7.46
CA GLU A 127 -2.00 10.70 8.61
C GLU A 127 -1.18 10.89 9.90
#